data_AF-A0A7C3IYJ9-F1
#
_entry.id   AF-A0A7C3IYJ9-F1
#
_cell.length_a   1.000
_cell.length_b   1.000
_cell.length_c   1.000
_cell.angle_alpha   90.00
_cell.angle_beta   90.00
_cell.angle_gamma   90.00
#
_symmetry.space_group_name_H-M   'P 1'
#
loop_
_entity.id
_entity.type
_entity.pdbx_description
1 polymer ?
#
loop_
_entity_poly.entity_id
_entity_poly.type
_entity_poly.pdbx_seq_one_letter_code
_entity_poly.pdbx_strand_id
1 'polypeptide(L)'
;MPDDPTKRIVFAASPELMASLEGTAGELGLSKIGTIRLAVAILTEIVQQASRGGRLILRDPEGRERELWLPQVAPRRPPFAG
;
A
#
# COMPACT_ATOMS: atom_id res chain seq x y z
N MET A 1 -5.38 15.51 28.93
CA MET A 1 -5.87 14.48 28.00
C MET A 1 -4.68 13.59 27.67
N PRO A 2 -4.80 12.26 27.70
CA PRO A 2 -3.70 11.39 27.28
C PRO A 2 -3.47 11.59 25.77
N ASP A 3 -2.21 11.68 25.35
CA ASP A 3 -1.82 11.83 23.96
C ASP A 3 -2.42 10.70 23.11
N ASP A 4 -3.24 11.04 22.13
CA ASP A 4 -3.80 10.08 21.18
C ASP A 4 -2.64 9.51 20.33
N PRO A 5 -2.31 8.21 20.44
CA PRO A 5 -1.16 7.62 19.77
C PRO A 5 -1.35 7.47 18.25
N THR A 6 -2.51 7.85 17.72
CA THR A 6 -2.74 7.81 16.27
C THR A 6 -2.04 8.97 15.57
N LYS A 7 -0.87 8.67 15.01
CA LYS A 7 -0.15 9.58 14.12
C LYS A 7 -1.06 10.02 12.97
N ARG A 8 -1.50 11.27 13.00
CA ARG A 8 -2.33 11.86 11.94
C ARG A 8 -1.47 12.13 10.71
N ILE A 9 -1.85 11.56 9.58
CA ILE A 9 -1.26 11.83 8.27
C ILE A 9 -2.26 12.66 7.47
N VAL A 10 -1.86 13.86 7.06
CA VAL A 10 -2.63 14.68 6.11
C VAL A 10 -2.04 14.43 4.72
N PHE A 11 -2.81 13.74 3.87
CA PHE A 11 -2.40 13.43 2.51
C PHE A 11 -3.11 14.38 1.53
N ALA A 12 -2.34 15.30 0.95
CA ALA A 12 -2.81 16.17 -0.12
C ALA A 12 -2.68 15.44 -1.47
N ALA A 13 -3.74 14.73 -1.86
CA ALA A 13 -3.82 14.06 -3.15
C ALA A 13 -4.07 15.08 -4.28
N SER A 14 -3.49 14.85 -5.47
CA SER A 14 -3.84 15.63 -6.66
C SER A 14 -5.28 15.32 -7.12
N PRO A 15 -5.93 16.22 -7.87
CA PRO A 15 -7.27 15.96 -8.42
C PRO A 15 -7.33 14.69 -9.28
N GLU A 16 -6.30 14.42 -10.07
CA GLU A 16 -6.21 13.24 -10.95
C GLU A 16 -6.14 11.95 -10.14
N LEU A 17 -5.37 11.97 -9.04
CA LEU A 17 -5.28 10.83 -8.12
C LEU A 17 -6.62 10.60 -7.41
N MET A 18 -7.30 11.67 -7.00
CA MET A 18 -8.62 11.56 -6.38
C MET A 18 -9.67 11.02 -7.35
N ALA A 19 -9.66 11.46 -8.61
CA ALA A 19 -10.55 10.94 -9.64
C ALA A 19 -10.29 9.45 -9.92
N SER A 20 -9.02 9.05 -9.99
CA SER A 20 -8.63 7.64 -10.15
C SER A 20 -9.10 6.79 -8.96
N LEU A 21 -8.89 7.27 -7.73
CA LEU A 21 -9.35 6.61 -6.51
C LEU A 21 -10.87 6.45 -6.49
N GLU A 22 -11.61 7.46 -6.93
CA GLU A 22 -13.07 7.43 -7.02
C GLU A 22 -13.55 6.39 -8.03
N GLY A 23 -12.94 6.33 -9.21
CA GLY A 23 -13.23 5.31 -10.23
C GLY A 23 -13.01 3.89 -9.69
N THR A 24 -11.82 3.62 -9.14
CA THR A 24 -11.50 2.30 -8.56
C THR A 24 -12.41 1.95 -7.39
N ALA A 25 -12.74 2.91 -6.51
CA ALA A 25 -13.67 2.68 -5.41
C ALA A 25 -15.06 2.27 -5.92
N GLY A 26 -15.55 2.93 -6.97
CA GLY A 26 -16.81 2.59 -7.63
C GLY A 26 -16.81 1.18 -8.22
N GLU A 27 -15.76 0.82 -8.97
CA GLU A 27 -15.61 -0.52 -9.58
C GLU A 27 -15.59 -1.65 -8.54
N LEU A 28 -14.96 -1.42 -7.39
CA LEU A 28 -14.85 -2.40 -6.31
C LEU A 28 -16.05 -2.40 -5.35
N GLY A 29 -17.00 -1.46 -5.51
CA GLY A 29 -18.11 -1.28 -4.55
C GLY A 29 -17.63 -0.84 -3.15
N LEU A 30 -16.49 -0.17 -3.06
CA LEU A 30 -15.87 0.28 -1.82
C LEU A 30 -15.99 1.81 -1.66
N SER A 31 -15.82 2.29 -0.43
CA SER A 31 -15.58 3.72 -0.20
C SER A 31 -14.13 4.08 -0.50
N LYS A 32 -13.84 5.35 -0.81
CA LYS A 32 -12.46 5.86 -1.00
C LYS A 32 -11.52 5.46 0.15
N ILE A 33 -11.99 5.56 1.40
CA ILE A 33 -11.23 5.15 2.59
C ILE A 33 -11.04 3.62 2.62
N GLY A 34 -12.06 2.84 2.27
CA GLY A 34 -11.95 1.38 2.13
C GLY A 34 -10.90 0.98 1.11
N THR A 35 -10.88 1.63 -0.05
CA THR A 35 -9.90 1.40 -1.12
C THR A 35 -8.48 1.75 -0.67
N ILE A 36 -8.29 2.88 0.04
CA ILE A 36 -6.98 3.25 0.60
C ILE A 36 -6.52 2.18 1.61
N ARG A 37 -7.40 1.73 2.50
CA ARG A 37 -7.07 0.68 3.49
C ARG A 37 -6.65 -0.63 2.82
N LEU A 38 -7.38 -1.04 1.78
CA LEU A 38 -7.05 -2.23 1.00
C LEU A 38 -5.67 -2.09 0.32
N ALA A 39 -5.42 -0.95 -0.34
CA ALA A 39 -4.14 -0.67 -0.98
C ALA A 39 -2.97 -0.70 0.03
N VAL A 40 -3.14 -0.10 1.22
CA VAL A 40 -2.14 -0.13 2.28
C VAL A 40 -1.89 -1.55 2.79
N ALA A 41 -2.93 -2.36 2.98
CA ALA A 41 -2.79 -3.75 3.43
C ALA A 41 -1.99 -4.59 2.41
N ILE A 42 -2.35 -4.49 1.12
CA ILE A 42 -1.64 -5.16 0.03
C ILE A 42 -0.17 -4.72 -0.01
N LEU A 43 0.09 -3.41 0.00
CA LEU A 43 1.46 -2.89 -0.03
C LEU A 43 2.27 -3.30 1.19
N THR A 44 1.65 -3.38 2.37
CA THR A 44 2.30 -3.82 3.60
C THR A 44 2.74 -5.27 3.49
N GLU A 45 1.85 -6.16 3.03
CA GLU A 45 2.17 -7.57 2.80
C GLU A 45 3.29 -7.72 1.75
N ILE A 46 3.17 -7.01 0.63
CA ILE A 46 4.21 -6.99 -0.42
C ILE A 46 5.55 -6.57 0.16
N VAL A 47 5.62 -5.48 0.93
CA VAL A 47 6.87 -4.99 1.54
C VAL A 47 7.43 -5.98 2.57
N GLN A 48 6.57 -6.62 3.38
CA GLN A 48 7.00 -7.65 4.32
C GLN A 48 7.60 -8.86 3.60
N GLN A 49 7.06 -9.24 2.44
CA GLN A 49 7.62 -10.30 1.61
C GLN A 49 8.90 -9.85 0.88
N ALA A 50 8.91 -8.62 0.34
CA ALA A 50 10.01 -8.01 -0.41
C ALA A 50 11.26 -7.73 0.44
N SER A 51 11.08 -7.44 1.72
CA SER A 51 12.19 -7.18 2.64
C SER A 51 13.10 -8.40 2.84
N ARG A 52 12.70 -9.58 2.34
CA ARG A 52 13.52 -10.78 2.22
C ARG A 52 14.27 -10.89 0.87
N GLY A 53 14.08 -9.93 -0.02
CA GLY A 53 14.45 -9.96 -1.44
C GLY A 53 13.52 -10.88 -2.24
N GLY A 54 13.19 -10.52 -3.49
CA GLY A 54 12.48 -11.44 -4.37
C GLY A 54 11.57 -10.81 -5.41
N ARG A 55 10.69 -11.66 -5.92
CA ARG A 55 9.80 -11.44 -7.07
C ARG A 55 8.35 -11.59 -6.59
N LEU A 56 7.51 -10.58 -6.82
CA LEU A 56 6.08 -10.70 -6.56
C LEU A 56 5.43 -11.45 -7.72
N ILE A 57 4.72 -12.53 -7.42
CA ILE A 57 3.89 -13.24 -8.40
C ILE A 57 2.44 -13.05 -7.98
N LEU A 58 1.69 -12.30 -8.77
CA LEU A 58 0.25 -12.19 -8.65
C LEU A 58 -0.37 -13.29 -9.49
N ARG A 59 -1.03 -14.25 -8.84
CA ARG A 59 -1.82 -15.27 -9.51
C ARG A 59 -3.28 -14.86 -9.49
N ASP A 60 -3.90 -14.75 -10.66
CA ASP A 60 -5.34 -14.49 -10.74
C ASP A 60 -6.17 -15.75 -10.45
N PRO A 61 -7.50 -15.64 -10.26
CA PRO A 61 -8.36 -16.78 -10.00
C PRO A 61 -8.36 -17.83 -11.11
N GLU A 62 -8.04 -17.43 -12.35
CA GLU A 62 -7.92 -18.33 -13.50
C GLU A 62 -6.56 -19.03 -13.57
N GLY A 63 -5.65 -18.74 -12.61
CA GLY A 63 -4.34 -19.35 -12.50
C GLY A 63 -3.25 -18.69 -13.35
N ARG A 64 -3.53 -17.56 -14.01
CA ARG A 64 -2.51 -16.83 -14.77
C ARG A 64 -1.61 -16.06 -13.80
N GLU A 65 -0.32 -16.07 -14.08
CA GLU A 65 0.69 -15.42 -13.26
C GLU A 65 1.16 -14.11 -13.90
N ARG A 66 1.23 -13.06 -13.10
CA ARG A 66 1.86 -11.79 -13.46
C ARG A 66 2.98 -11.49 -12.49
N GLU A 67 4.13 -11.14 -13.05
CA GLU A 67 5.35 -10.91 -12.29
C GLU A 67 5.62 -9.42 -12.13
N LEU A 68 5.95 -9.00 -10.91
CA LEU A 68 6.48 -7.68 -10.61
C LEU A 68 7.79 -7.83 -9.82
N TRP A 69 8.86 -7.24 -10.35
CA TRP A 69 10.12 -7.12 -9.63
C TRP A 69 9.99 -6.09 -8.51
N LEU A 70 10.19 -6.54 -7.28
CA LEU A 70 10.16 -5.64 -6.13
C LEU A 70 11.58 -5.11 -5.89
N PRO A 71 11.78 -3.78 -5.84
CA PRO A 71 13.08 -3.22 -5.49
C PRO A 71 13.45 -3.68 -4.08
N GLN A 72 14.72 -4.02 -3.87
CA GLN A 72 15.22 -4.30 -2.52
C GLN A 72 15.13 -3.00 -1.71
N VAL A 73 14.14 -2.92 -0.82
CA VAL A 73 14.03 -1.78 0.10
C VAL A 73 15.07 -2.00 1.19
N ALA A 74 16.16 -1.23 1.14
CA ALA A 74 17.15 -1.22 2.21
C ALA A 74 16.41 -0.94 3.54
N PRO A 75 16.66 -1.72 4.62
CA PRO A 75 16.04 -1.44 5.90
C PRO A 75 16.35 0.00 6.30
N ARG A 76 15.32 0.83 6.42
CA ARG A 76 15.49 2.20 6.92
C ARG A 76 16.03 2.07 8.34
N ARG A 77 17.31 2.44 8.54
CA ARG A 77 17.82 2.67 9.89
C ARG A 77 16.89 3.71 10.54
N PRO A 78 16.33 3.44 11.73
CA PRO A 78 15.56 4.46 12.42
C PRO A 78 16.44 5.69 12.61
N PRO A 79 15.90 6.92 12.47
CA PRO A 79 16.68 8.15 12.54
C PRO A 79 17.33 8.41 13.91
N PHE A 80 17.10 7.55 14.90
CA PHE A 80 17.69 7.64 16.24
C PHE A 80 18.16 6.25 16.69
N ALA A 81 19.43 5.96 16.41
CA ALA A 81 20.23 5.01 17.15
C ALA A 81 21.46 5.79 17.62
N GLY A 82 21.25 6.64 18.62
CA GLY A 82 22.24 7.54 19.22
C GLY A 82 21.66 8.15 20.48
#